data_AF-A0AA46VWP0-F1
#
_entry.id   AF-A0AA46VWP0-F1
#
_cell.length_a   1.000
_cell.length_b   1.000
_cell.length_c   1.000
_cell.angle_alpha   90.00
_cell.angle_beta   90.00
_cell.angle_gamma   90.00
#
_symmetry.space_group_name_H-M   'P 1'
#
loop_
_entity.id
_entity.type
_entity.pdbx_description
1 polymer ?
#
loop_
_entity_poly.entity_id
_entity_poly.type
_entity_poly.pdbx_seq_one_letter_code
_entity_poly.pdbx_strand_id
1 'polypeptide(L)'
;MSATVVVLIIQFILGPICLCIAVPYIGFPKASTRIDHPSRPWRIFYRIMLVGMCNFLSATVTFIAMIAVMGEINDEGLSDISCALIMAILPIPLLVALYWFYARGMRMRDRESI
;
A
#
# COMPACT_ATOMS: atom_id res chain seq x y z
N MET A 1 4.77 -2.78 -24.15
CA MET A 1 4.11 -2.93 -22.84
C MET A 1 3.48 -1.58 -22.53
N SER A 2 2.17 -1.52 -22.34
CA SER A 2 1.46 -0.24 -22.12
C SER A 2 1.72 0.27 -20.68
N ALA A 3 1.61 1.59 -20.49
CA ALA A 3 1.89 2.25 -19.22
C ALA A 3 0.95 1.78 -18.10
N THR A 4 -0.31 1.52 -18.42
CA THR A 4 -1.30 0.98 -17.46
C THR A 4 -0.88 -0.40 -16.96
N VAL A 5 -0.41 -1.28 -17.85
CA VAL A 5 0.11 -2.61 -17.49
C VAL A 5 1.31 -2.49 -16.54
N VAL A 6 2.22 -1.53 -16.77
CA VAL A 6 3.35 -1.28 -15.86
C VAL A 6 2.88 -0.85 -14.48
N VAL A 7 1.91 0.06 -14.40
CA VAL A 7 1.36 0.53 -13.12
C VAL A 7 0.71 -0.61 -12.35
N LEU A 8 -0.09 -1.45 -13.03
CA LEU A 8 -0.68 -2.63 -12.42
C LEU A 8 0.39 -3.61 -11.91
N ILE A 9 1.40 -3.92 -12.73
CA ILE A 9 2.50 -4.80 -12.31
C ILE A 9 3.21 -4.24 -11.07
N ILE A 10 3.52 -2.95 -11.05
CA ILE A 10 4.18 -2.30 -9.92
C ILE A 10 3.29 -2.40 -8.67
N GLN A 11 2.01 -2.05 -8.77
CA GLN A 11 1.08 -2.06 -7.63
C GLN A 11 0.80 -3.47 -7.10
N PHE A 12 0.65 -4.46 -7.98
CA PHE A 12 0.25 -5.82 -7.64
C PHE A 12 1.41 -6.81 -7.44
N ILE A 13 2.67 -6.46 -7.76
CA ILE A 13 3.84 -7.28 -7.44
C ILE A 13 4.60 -6.74 -6.22
N LEU A 14 4.94 -5.44 -6.21
CA LEU A 14 5.66 -4.85 -5.06
C LEU A 14 4.78 -4.81 -3.81
N GLY A 15 3.48 -4.60 -4.01
CA GLY A 15 2.48 -4.56 -2.95
C GLY A 15 2.43 -5.81 -2.08
N PRO A 16 2.21 -7.01 -2.65
CA PRO A 16 2.19 -8.28 -1.92
C PRO A 16 3.53 -8.62 -1.26
N ILE A 17 4.66 -8.31 -1.91
CA ILE A 17 5.98 -8.50 -1.30
C ILE A 17 6.08 -7.69 0.00
N CYS A 18 5.65 -6.42 -0.05
CA CYS A 18 5.63 -5.56 1.11
C CYS A 18 4.64 -6.04 2.18
N LEU A 19 3.47 -6.55 1.80
CA LEU A 19 2.48 -7.15 2.70
C LEU A 19 3.05 -8.37 3.45
N CYS A 20 3.67 -9.31 2.74
CA CYS A 20 4.28 -10.51 3.32
C CYS A 20 5.43 -10.19 4.30
N ILE A 21 6.13 -9.07 4.09
CA ILE A 21 7.20 -8.61 4.98
C ILE A 21 6.64 -7.82 6.16
N ALA A 22 5.60 -7.00 5.94
CA ALA A 22 4.99 -6.15 6.96
C ALA A 22 4.07 -6.92 7.93
N VAL A 23 3.45 -8.01 7.48
CA VAL A 23 2.64 -8.91 8.32
C VAL A 23 3.53 -10.08 8.76
N PRO A 24 4.21 -10.00 9.91
CA PRO A 24 5.05 -11.09 10.35
C PRO A 24 4.20 -12.32 10.65
N TYR A 25 4.68 -13.46 10.15
CA TYR A 25 4.29 -14.81 10.55
C TYR A 25 4.05 -14.88 12.05
N ILE A 26 2.95 -15.53 12.42
CA ILE A 26 2.47 -15.82 13.77
C ILE A 26 3.62 -16.44 14.59
N GLY A 27 4.41 -15.64 15.31
CA GLY A 27 5.48 -16.23 16.14
C GLY A 27 6.65 -15.37 16.64
N PHE A 28 6.85 -14.10 16.26
CA PHE A 28 7.99 -13.33 16.79
C PHE A 28 7.63 -11.95 17.36
N PRO A 29 7.95 -11.68 18.65
CA PRO A 29 8.00 -10.34 19.21
C PRO A 29 9.44 -9.81 19.17
N LYS A 30 9.72 -8.69 18.48
CA LYS A 30 10.96 -7.91 18.69
C LYS A 30 10.91 -6.52 18.05
N ALA A 31 11.64 -5.59 18.66
CA ALA A 31 11.82 -4.20 18.22
C ALA A 31 12.25 -4.05 16.74
N SER A 32 12.77 -5.13 16.14
CA SER A 32 13.09 -5.23 14.72
C SER A 32 11.87 -5.03 13.83
N THR A 33 10.62 -5.29 14.19
CA THR A 33 9.49 -5.19 13.24
C THR A 33 8.76 -3.83 13.20
N ARG A 34 9.39 -2.73 13.62
CA ARG A 34 8.68 -1.46 13.89
C ARG A 34 9.02 -0.32 12.95
N ILE A 35 8.01 0.47 12.59
CA ILE A 35 8.15 1.73 11.82
C ILE A 35 8.97 2.82 12.54
N ASP A 36 9.20 2.65 13.84
CA ASP A 36 9.99 3.56 14.68
C ASP A 36 11.26 2.85 15.23
N HIS A 37 11.81 1.90 14.46
CA HIS A 37 13.06 1.20 14.79
C HIS A 37 14.20 2.17 15.20
N PRO A 38 15.03 1.84 16.22
CA PRO A 38 16.08 2.73 16.70
C PRO A 38 17.12 3.06 15.62
N SER A 39 17.55 2.08 14.83
CA SER A 39 18.45 2.32 13.70
C SER A 39 17.72 2.90 12.49
N ARG A 40 18.28 3.99 11.95
CA ARG A 40 17.76 4.71 10.77
C ARG A 40 17.52 3.82 9.53
N PRO A 41 18.44 2.94 9.09
CA PRO A 41 18.22 2.16 7.87
C PRO A 41 17.01 1.23 8.00
N TRP A 42 16.90 0.55 9.13
CA TRP A 42 15.78 -0.34 9.43
C TRP A 42 14.46 0.41 9.55
N ARG A 43 14.46 1.60 10.17
CA ARG A 43 13.27 2.45 10.25
C ARG A 43 12.72 2.82 8.87
N ILE A 44 13.60 3.22 7.95
CA ILE A 44 13.23 3.56 6.57
C ILE A 44 12.67 2.31 5.88
N PHE A 45 13.36 1.17 6.01
CA PHE A 45 12.92 -0.10 5.47
C PHE A 45 11.47 -0.45 5.89
N TYR A 46 11.16 -0.43 7.20
CA TYR A 46 9.80 -0.76 7.67
C TYR A 46 8.74 0.25 7.23
N ARG A 47 9.10 1.53 7.11
CA ARG A 47 8.17 2.55 6.60
C ARG A 47 7.86 2.33 5.12
N ILE A 48 8.87 1.98 4.31
CA ILE A 48 8.68 1.64 2.89
C ILE A 48 7.82 0.40 2.75
N MET A 49 8.07 -0.64 3.55
CA MET A 49 7.24 -1.86 3.54
C MET A 49 5.79 -1.55 3.93
N LEU A 50 5.56 -0.72 4.95
CA LEU A 50 4.21 -0.31 5.32
C LEU A 50 3.52 0.48 4.20
N VAL A 51 4.22 1.42 3.57
CA VAL A 51 3.70 2.17 2.41
C VAL A 51 3.34 1.22 1.27
N GLY A 52 4.19 0.25 0.95
CA GLY A 52 3.93 -0.74 -0.09
C GLY A 52 2.71 -1.62 0.21
N MET A 53 2.56 -2.06 1.46
CA MET A 53 1.37 -2.78 1.93
C MET A 53 0.11 -1.92 1.81
N CYS A 54 0.16 -0.66 2.26
CA CYS A 54 -0.98 0.25 2.17
C CYS A 54 -1.33 0.59 0.72
N ASN A 55 -0.33 0.73 -0.14
CA ASN A 55 -0.50 0.93 -1.58
C ASN A 55 -1.23 -0.27 -2.21
N PHE A 56 -0.85 -1.49 -1.86
CA PHE A 56 -1.52 -2.70 -2.33
C PHE A 56 -2.99 -2.77 -1.93
N LEU A 57 -3.26 -2.59 -0.63
CA LEU A 57 -4.63 -2.62 -0.09
C LEU A 57 -5.47 -1.52 -0.69
N SER A 58 -4.90 -0.32 -0.80
CA SER A 58 -5.59 0.83 -1.38
C SER A 58 -5.92 0.61 -2.85
N ALA A 59 -4.93 0.22 -3.67
CA ALA A 59 -5.13 -0.10 -5.07
C ALA A 59 -6.19 -1.18 -5.26
N THR A 60 -6.09 -2.29 -4.51
CA THR A 60 -7.07 -3.38 -4.56
C THR A 60 -8.49 -2.89 -4.26
N VAL A 61 -8.68 -2.14 -3.17
CA VAL A 61 -10.00 -1.61 -2.80
C VAL A 61 -10.52 -0.64 -3.84
N THR A 62 -9.68 0.27 -4.34
CA THR A 62 -10.05 1.25 -5.36
C THR A 62 -10.47 0.56 -6.66
N PHE A 63 -9.73 -0.44 -7.14
CA PHE A 63 -10.09 -1.18 -8.35
C PHE A 63 -11.37 -1.99 -8.18
N ILE A 64 -11.54 -2.69 -7.05
CA ILE A 64 -12.77 -3.43 -6.77
C ILE A 64 -13.96 -2.46 -6.73
N ALA A 65 -13.82 -1.31 -6.06
CA ALA A 65 -14.88 -0.31 -5.98
C ALA A 65 -15.23 0.26 -7.36
N MET A 66 -14.24 0.52 -8.22
CA MET A 66 -14.49 0.98 -9.58
C MET A 66 -15.26 -0.05 -10.41
N ILE A 67 -14.83 -1.31 -10.38
CA ILE A 67 -15.51 -2.40 -11.10
C ILE A 67 -16.94 -2.59 -10.57
N ALA A 68 -17.13 -2.53 -9.25
CA ALA A 68 -18.42 -2.77 -8.62
C ALA A 68 -19.42 -1.60 -8.75
N VAL A 69 -18.93 -0.36 -8.79
CA VAL A 69 -19.80 0.85 -8.75
C VAL A 69 -19.95 1.51 -10.13
N MET A 70 -18.89 1.54 -10.94
CA MET A 70 -18.87 2.31 -12.20
C MET A 70 -18.92 1.42 -13.46
N GLY A 71 -18.79 0.10 -13.32
CA GLY A 71 -18.75 -0.80 -14.48
C GLY A 71 -17.45 -0.67 -15.27
N GLU A 72 -17.54 -0.74 -16.60
CA GLU A 72 -16.39 -0.49 -17.48
C GLU A 72 -15.95 0.97 -17.39
N ILE A 73 -14.66 1.18 -17.14
CA ILE A 73 -14.06 2.52 -17.17
C ILE A 73 -14.14 2.98 -18.62
N ASN A 74 -14.96 4.01 -18.89
CA ASN A 74 -14.98 4.61 -20.21
C ASN A 74 -13.66 5.35 -20.45
N ASP A 75 -12.74 4.69 -21.13
CA ASP A 75 -11.42 5.18 -21.51
C ASP A 75 -11.40 5.72 -22.95
N GLU A 76 -12.57 5.81 -23.61
CA GLU A 76 -12.68 6.34 -24.97
C GLU A 76 -12.14 7.77 -25.05
N GLY A 77 -10.99 7.91 -25.74
CA GLY A 77 -10.32 9.19 -25.97
C GLY A 77 -9.22 9.56 -24.96
N LEU A 78 -8.98 8.75 -23.93
CA LEU A 78 -7.85 8.95 -23.02
C LEU A 78 -6.58 8.31 -23.57
N SER A 79 -5.46 9.04 -23.48
CA SER A 79 -4.15 8.46 -23.80
C SER A 79 -3.76 7.40 -22.76
N ASP A 80 -3.01 6.37 -23.17
CA ASP A 80 -2.53 5.29 -22.29
C ASP A 80 -1.78 5.84 -21.05
N ILE A 81 -1.04 6.94 -21.23
CA ILE A 81 -0.32 7.63 -20.14
C ILE A 81 -1.31 8.28 -19.16
N SER A 82 -2.35 8.93 -19.67
CA SER A 82 -3.39 9.55 -18.83
C SER A 82 -4.13 8.51 -18.01
N CYS A 83 -4.49 7.38 -18.63
CA CYS A 83 -5.14 6.26 -17.95
C CYS A 83 -4.23 5.67 -16.85
N ALA A 84 -2.94 5.47 -17.16
CA ALA A 84 -1.96 4.99 -16.19
C ALA A 84 -1.78 5.93 -15.00
N LEU A 85 -1.77 7.25 -15.22
CA LEU A 85 -1.69 8.24 -14.16
C LEU A 85 -2.92 8.23 -13.27
N ILE A 86 -4.12 8.11 -13.85
CA ILE A 86 -5.37 8.02 -13.08
C ILE A 86 -5.34 6.78 -12.18
N MET A 87 -4.97 5.62 -12.73
CA MET A 87 -4.83 4.36 -11.97
C MET A 87 -3.76 4.46 -10.87
N ALA A 88 -2.72 5.27 -11.04
CA ALA A 88 -1.70 5.50 -10.03
C ALA A 88 -2.15 6.46 -8.92
N ILE A 89 -2.92 7.50 -9.25
CA ILE A 89 -3.30 8.57 -8.33
C ILE A 89 -4.53 8.22 -7.50
N LEU A 90 -5.52 7.55 -8.11
CA LEU A 90 -6.79 7.24 -7.47
C LEU A 90 -6.67 6.49 -6.12
N PRO A 91 -5.74 5.54 -5.93
CA PRO A 91 -5.55 4.88 -4.63
C PRO A 91 -4.74 5.71 -3.61
N ILE A 92 -4.18 6.87 -3.96
CA ILE A 92 -3.32 7.63 -3.02
C ILE A 92 -4.08 8.11 -1.77
N PRO A 93 -5.30 8.69 -1.86
CA PRO A 93 -6.01 9.18 -0.66
C PRO A 93 -6.26 8.07 0.36
N LEU A 94 -6.68 6.89 -0.10
CA LEU A 94 -6.94 5.74 0.76
C LEU A 94 -5.63 5.13 1.30
N LEU A 95 -4.53 5.16 0.51
CA LEU A 95 -3.19 4.79 0.98
C LEU A 95 -2.77 5.64 2.18
N VAL A 96 -2.91 6.96 2.10
CA VAL A 96 -2.54 7.88 3.19
C VAL A 96 -3.36 7.59 4.45
N ALA A 97 -4.67 7.38 4.30
CA ALA A 97 -5.55 7.02 5.40
C ALA A 97 -5.11 5.69 6.04
N LEU A 98 -4.90 4.64 5.24
CA LEU A 98 -4.45 3.33 5.71
C LEU A 98 -3.11 3.42 6.44
N TYR A 99 -2.13 4.12 5.85
CA TYR A 99 -0.83 4.32 6.46
C TYR A 99 -0.96 4.97 7.84
N TRP A 100 -1.78 6.01 7.95
CA TRP A 100 -2.04 6.69 9.21
C TRP A 100 -2.69 5.77 10.25
N PHE A 101 -3.72 5.01 9.85
CA PHE A 101 -4.40 4.04 10.72
C PHE A 101 -3.44 2.96 11.22
N TYR A 102 -2.66 2.34 10.34
CA TYR A 102 -1.68 1.32 10.72
C TYR A 102 -0.58 1.89 11.62
N ALA A 103 -0.01 3.05 11.26
CA ALA A 103 1.01 3.70 12.06
C ALA A 103 0.50 4.07 13.46
N ARG A 104 -0.73 4.56 13.57
CA ARG A 104 -1.39 4.88 14.84
C ARG A 104 -1.69 3.62 15.64
N GLY A 105 -2.24 2.59 15.02
CA GLY A 105 -2.57 1.32 15.67
C GLY A 105 -1.34 0.63 16.25
N MET A 106 -0.22 0.60 15.52
CA MET A 106 1.04 0.06 16.03
C MET A 106 1.56 0.81 17.26
N ARG A 107 1.45 2.14 17.28
CA ARG A 107 1.88 2.97 18.42
C ARG A 107 0.95 2.88 19.62
N MET A 108 -0.34 2.64 19.42
CA MET A 108 -1.30 2.44 20.50
C MET A 108 -1.08 1.11 21.21
N ARG A 109 -0.84 0.02 20.45
CA ARG A 109 -0.52 -1.30 21.02
C ARG A 109 0.76 -1.29 21.86
N ASP A 110 1.72 -0.43 21.51
CA ASP A 110 2.93 -0.22 22.30
C ASP A 110 2.66 0.48 23.66
N ARG A 111 1.57 1.24 23.80
CA ARG A 111 1.20 1.86 25.09
C ARG A 111 0.48 0.90 26.03
N GLU A 112 -0.19 -0.11 25.49
CA GLU A 112 -0.94 -1.11 26.27
C GLU A 112 -0.07 -2.30 26.72
N SER A 113 1.16 -2.40 26.22
CA SER A 113 2.10 -3.50 26.53
C SER A 113 3.21 -3.11 27.53
N ILE A 114 3.13 -1.90 28.09
CA ILE A 114 3.96 -1.39 29.21
C ILE A 114 3.08 -1.31 30.44
#